data_AF-A0A8T5F6D5-F1
#
_entry.id   AF-A0A8T5F6D5-F1
#
_cell.length_a   1.000
_cell.length_b   1.000
_cell.length_c   1.000
_cell.angle_alpha   90.00
_cell.angle_beta   90.00
_cell.angle_gamma   90.00
#
_symmetry.space_group_name_H-M   'P 1'
#
loop_
_entity.id
_entity.type
_entity.pdbx_description
1 polymer ?
#
loop_
_entity_poly.entity_id
_entity_poly.type
_entity_poly.pdbx_seq_one_letter_code
_entity_poly.pdbx_strand_id
1 'polypeptide(L)'
;MVNWRENIKPTLKLYLDKVIKNSAEHKDTIDLAEDKKTAQLWISLAQLSKEQRESKIRVKYLETILTELLEEKKKGLRSKKKKEEVGKLIKTLKKF
;
A
#
# COMPACT_ATOMS: atom_id res chain seq x y z
N MET A 1 3.77 26.39 22.85
CA MET A 1 3.04 25.79 21.70
C MET A 1 2.63 24.39 22.10
N VAL A 2 1.34 24.05 22.02
CA VAL A 2 0.87 22.68 22.29
C VAL A 2 1.49 21.74 21.26
N ASN A 3 2.19 20.72 21.71
CA ASN A 3 2.74 19.70 20.84
C ASN A 3 1.59 18.82 20.34
N TRP A 4 0.99 19.20 19.21
CA TRP A 4 -0.17 18.51 18.64
C TRP A 4 0.04 16.99 18.46
N ARG A 5 1.30 16.53 18.36
CA ARG A 5 1.67 15.12 18.31
C ARG A 5 1.30 14.33 19.57
N GLU A 6 1.08 14.99 20.70
CA GLU A 6 0.63 14.36 21.95
C GLU A 6 -0.88 14.08 21.95
N ASN A 7 -1.64 14.74 21.07
CA ASN A 7 -3.08 14.55 20.93
C ASN A 7 -3.45 13.52 19.84
N ILE A 8 -2.45 12.94 19.17
CA ILE A 8 -2.67 11.90 18.15
C ILE A 8 -2.74 10.54 18.85
N LYS A 9 -3.66 9.67 18.39
CA LYS A 9 -3.70 8.27 18.83
C LYS A 9 -2.31 7.62 18.65
N PRO A 10 -1.79 6.88 19.64
CA PRO A 10 -0.44 6.29 19.57
C PRO A 10 -0.18 5.44 18.32
N THR A 11 -1.20 4.71 17.85
CA THR A 11 -1.13 3.89 16.63
C THR A 11 -0.93 4.72 15.37
N LEU A 12 -1.55 5.89 15.28
CA LEU A 12 -1.38 6.82 14.16
C LEU A 12 -0.05 7.56 14.24
N LYS A 13 0.43 7.84 15.45
CA LYS A 13 1.71 8.53 15.67
C LYS A 13 2.89 7.76 15.07
N LEU A 14 2.97 6.45 15.33
CA LEU A 14 4.02 5.59 14.76
C LEU A 14 4.02 5.60 13.23
N TYR A 15 2.83 5.56 12.64
CA TYR A 15 2.69 5.55 11.18
C TYR A 15 3.01 6.93 10.57
N LEU A 16 2.55 8.01 11.21
CA LEU A 16 2.87 9.38 10.83
C LEU A 16 4.38 9.63 10.86
N ASP A 17 5.08 9.22 11.93
CA ASP A 17 6.53 9.40 12.05
C ASP A 17 7.28 8.61 10.96
N LYS A 18 6.81 7.40 10.62
CA LYS A 18 7.34 6.62 9.50
C LYS A 18 7.17 7.34 8.17
N VAL A 19 5.99 7.87 7.90
CA VAL A 19 5.66 8.57 6.65
C VAL A 19 6.46 9.87 6.53
N ILE A 20 6.64 10.61 7.63
CA ILE A 20 7.50 11.80 7.68
C ILE A 20 8.95 11.39 7.41
N LYS A 21 9.45 10.30 7.98
CA LYS A 21 10.80 9.81 7.72
C LYS A 21 10.99 9.41 6.25
N ASN A 22 10.02 8.72 5.67
CA ASN A 22 10.06 8.32 4.26
C ASN A 22 9.98 9.53 3.31
N SER A 23 9.25 10.59 3.68
CA SER A 23 9.21 11.82 2.88
C SER A 23 10.59 12.51 2.79
N ALA A 24 11.47 12.29 3.78
CA ALA A 24 12.83 12.83 3.76
C ALA A 24 13.71 12.19 2.68
N GLU A 25 13.31 11.07 2.06
CA GLU A 25 13.97 10.53 0.87
C GLU A 25 13.87 11.48 -0.33
N HIS A 26 12.89 12.39 -0.30
CA HIS A 26 12.68 13.42 -1.32
C HIS A 26 13.24 14.78 -0.87
N LYS A 27 14.31 14.77 -0.04
CA LYS A 27 14.90 15.97 0.54
C LYS A 27 15.22 17.04 -0.51
N ASP A 28 15.81 16.67 -1.64
CA ASP A 28 16.18 17.62 -2.69
C ASP A 28 14.96 18.37 -3.24
N THR A 29 13.83 17.68 -3.41
CA THR A 29 12.57 18.29 -3.84
C THR A 29 11.97 19.18 -2.76
N ILE A 30 12.06 18.76 -1.49
CA ILE A 30 11.59 19.56 -0.35
C ILE A 30 12.42 20.84 -0.21
N ASP A 31 13.74 20.76 -0.39
CA ASP A 31 14.65 21.88 -0.24
C ASP A 31 14.49 22.94 -1.34
N LEU A 32 13.98 22.56 -2.50
CA LEU A 32 13.63 23.46 -3.60
C LEU A 32 12.26 24.14 -3.44
N ALA A 33 11.43 23.71 -2.48
CA ALA A 33 10.11 24.27 -2.29
C ALA A 33 10.14 25.57 -1.49
N GLU A 34 9.26 26.52 -1.87
CA GLU A 34 9.07 27.79 -1.15
C GLU A 34 8.62 27.56 0.30
N ASP A 35 7.71 26.59 0.52
CA ASP A 35 7.35 26.10 1.84
C ASP A 35 7.69 24.61 1.98
N LYS A 36 8.83 24.36 2.65
CA LYS A 36 9.35 23.01 2.92
C LYS A 36 8.37 22.15 3.74
N LYS A 37 7.66 22.74 4.70
CA LYS A 37 6.72 21.99 5.55
C LYS A 37 5.53 21.52 4.72
N THR A 38 5.00 22.41 3.90
CA THR A 38 3.89 22.08 2.99
C THR A 38 4.32 21.07 1.94
N ALA A 39 5.51 21.20 1.36
CA ALA A 39 6.06 20.21 0.43
C ALA A 39 6.19 18.81 1.05
N GLN A 40 6.75 18.74 2.27
CA GLN A 40 6.87 17.49 3.01
C GLN A 40 5.50 16.83 3.25
N LEU A 41 4.49 17.62 3.63
CA LEU A 41 3.12 17.13 3.82
C LEU A 41 2.51 16.58 2.52
N TRP A 42 2.70 17.26 1.39
CA TRP A 42 2.21 16.78 0.09
C TRP A 42 2.87 15.47 -0.33
N ILE A 43 4.19 15.34 -0.13
CA ILE A 43 4.93 14.11 -0.40
C ILE A 43 4.40 12.97 0.48
N SER A 44 4.26 13.22 1.78
CA SER A 44 3.65 12.27 2.71
C SER A 44 2.24 11.86 2.28
N LEU A 45 1.40 12.81 1.86
CA LEU A 45 0.04 12.53 1.40
C LEU A 45 0.02 11.69 0.11
N ALA A 46 0.94 11.97 -0.82
CA ALA A 46 1.08 11.21 -2.05
C ALA A 46 1.52 9.76 -1.77
N GLN A 47 2.48 9.56 -0.86
CA GLN A 47 2.93 8.23 -0.41
C GLN A 47 1.77 7.44 0.21
N LEU A 48 1.01 8.06 1.12
CA LEU A 48 -0.18 7.46 1.72
C LEU A 48 -1.25 7.09 0.71
N SER A 49 -1.52 7.98 -0.25
CA SER A 49 -2.50 7.74 -1.31
C SER A 49 -2.09 6.58 -2.21
N LYS A 50 -0.79 6.44 -2.49
CA LYS A 50 -0.23 5.30 -3.23
C LYS A 50 -0.41 4.00 -2.44
N GLU A 51 0.01 3.96 -1.18
CA GLU A 51 -0.14 2.78 -0.31
C GLU A 51 -1.62 2.34 -0.19
N GLN A 52 -2.53 3.30 -0.03
CA GLN A 52 -3.97 3.02 0.02
C GLN A 52 -4.48 2.42 -1.29
N ARG A 53 -4.06 2.96 -2.44
CA ARG A 53 -4.44 2.44 -3.76
C ARG A 53 -3.91 1.01 -3.97
N GLU A 54 -2.65 0.77 -3.64
CA GLU A 54 -2.04 -0.55 -3.75
C GLU A 54 -2.75 -1.58 -2.84
N SER A 55 -3.08 -1.18 -1.61
CA SER A 55 -3.85 -2.01 -0.68
C SER A 55 -5.22 -2.36 -1.24
N LYS A 56 -5.96 -1.38 -1.78
CA LYS A 56 -7.27 -1.62 -2.44
C LYS A 56 -7.16 -2.60 -3.61
N ILE A 57 -6.12 -2.47 -4.44
CA ILE A 57 -5.87 -3.38 -5.56
C ILE A 57 -5.61 -4.80 -5.05
N ARG A 58 -4.76 -4.96 -4.01
CA ARG A 58 -4.47 -6.26 -3.40
C ARG A 58 -5.73 -6.91 -2.81
N VAL A 59 -6.56 -6.14 -2.10
CA VAL A 59 -7.83 -6.63 -1.55
C VAL A 59 -8.75 -7.12 -2.66
N LYS A 60 -9.01 -6.29 -3.69
CA LYS A 60 -9.86 -6.67 -4.82
C LYS A 60 -9.37 -7.93 -5.54
N TYR A 61 -8.05 -8.07 -5.65
CA TYR A 61 -7.44 -9.26 -6.23
C TYR A 61 -7.66 -10.51 -5.37
N LEU A 62 -7.46 -10.41 -4.04
CA LEU A 62 -7.74 -11.50 -3.11
C LEU A 62 -9.22 -11.90 -3.13
N GLU A 63 -10.13 -10.92 -3.20
CA GLU A 63 -11.58 -11.16 -3.34
C GLU A 63 -11.90 -11.91 -4.64
N THR A 64 -11.23 -11.56 -5.75
CA THR A 64 -11.41 -12.22 -7.05
C THR A 64 -10.92 -13.66 -6.98
N ILE A 65 -9.71 -13.91 -6.47
CA ILE A 65 -9.18 -15.28 -6.30
C ILE A 65 -10.10 -16.10 -5.41
N LEU A 66 -10.56 -15.52 -4.28
CA LEU A 66 -11.44 -16.23 -3.36
C LEU A 66 -12.75 -16.60 -4.05
N THR A 67 -13.33 -15.70 -4.83
CA THR A 67 -14.55 -15.95 -5.60
C THR A 67 -14.34 -17.05 -6.64
N GLU A 68 -13.25 -16.99 -7.41
CA GLU A 68 -12.89 -18.02 -8.39
C GLU A 68 -12.67 -19.39 -7.74
N LEU A 69 -11.98 -19.44 -6.60
CA LEU A 69 -11.77 -20.69 -5.84
C LEU A 69 -13.08 -21.26 -5.30
N LEU A 70 -13.99 -20.40 -4.83
CA LEU A 70 -15.31 -20.81 -4.35
C LEU A 70 -16.19 -21.33 -5.50
N GLU A 71 -16.14 -20.70 -6.67
CA GLU A 71 -16.82 -21.16 -7.88
C GLU A 71 -16.25 -22.48 -8.42
N GLU A 72 -14.92 -22.63 -8.41
CA GLU A 72 -14.26 -23.88 -8.80
C GLU A 72 -14.55 -25.02 -7.83
N LYS A 73 -14.63 -24.73 -6.51
CA LYS A 73 -15.06 -25.70 -5.51
C LYS A 73 -16.52 -26.11 -5.73
N LYS A 74 -17.39 -25.18 -6.13
CA LYS A 74 -18.78 -25.48 -6.51
C LYS A 74 -18.89 -26.29 -7.81
N LYS A 75 -17.97 -26.09 -8.77
CA LYS A 75 -17.98 -26.77 -10.08
C LYS A 75 -17.16 -28.07 -10.14
N GLY A 76 -16.42 -28.45 -9.09
CA GLY A 76 -15.74 -29.75 -8.98
C GLY A 76 -14.60 -30.00 -9.98
N LEU A 77 -14.12 -29.00 -10.72
CA LEU A 77 -13.20 -29.16 -11.85
C LEU A 77 -11.86 -28.46 -11.61
N ARG A 78 -10.83 -29.21 -11.18
CA ARG A 78 -9.44 -28.73 -11.18
C ARG A 78 -8.76 -29.08 -12.51
N SER A 79 -8.77 -28.14 -13.46
CA SER A 79 -7.91 -28.22 -14.65
C SER A 79 -6.44 -27.98 -14.28
N LYS A 80 -5.55 -28.89 -14.66
CA LYS A 80 -4.08 -28.80 -14.43
C LYS A 80 -3.47 -27.48 -14.94
N LYS A 81 -4.02 -26.93 -16.03
CA LYS A 81 -3.53 -25.72 -16.70
C LYS A 81 -3.71 -24.44 -15.85
N LYS A 82 -4.80 -24.37 -15.07
CA LYS A 82 -5.11 -23.22 -14.21
C LYS A 82 -4.24 -23.15 -12.94
N LYS A 83 -3.82 -24.30 -12.39
CA LYS A 83 -2.86 -24.33 -11.27
C LYS A 83 -1.50 -23.73 -11.66
N GLU A 84 -1.07 -23.88 -12.90
CA GLU A 84 0.17 -23.26 -13.39
C GLU A 84 0.05 -21.75 -13.56
N GLU A 85 -1.10 -21.23 -14.00
CA GLU A 85 -1.33 -19.78 -14.10
C GLU A 85 -1.31 -19.10 -12.73
N VAL A 86 -2.00 -19.68 -11.73
CA VAL A 86 -1.96 -19.19 -10.35
C VAL A 86 -0.53 -19.26 -9.79
N GLY A 87 0.20 -20.35 -10.07
CA GLY A 87 1.60 -20.50 -9.65
C GLY A 87 2.55 -19.48 -10.29
N LYS A 88 2.34 -19.13 -11.56
CA LYS A 88 3.12 -18.09 -12.25
C LYS A 88 2.81 -16.70 -11.70
N LEU A 89 1.54 -16.36 -11.43
CA LEU A 89 1.17 -15.08 -10.83
C LEU A 89 1.75 -14.91 -9.41
N ILE A 90 1.73 -15.97 -8.59
CA ILE A 90 2.36 -15.96 -7.25
C ILE A 90 3.87 -15.70 -7.35
N LYS A 91 4.55 -16.27 -8.36
CA LYS A 91 5.98 -16.02 -8.60
C LYS A 91 6.26 -14.58 -9.04
N THR A 92 5.39 -13.98 -9.85
CA THR A 92 5.53 -12.58 -10.26
C THR A 92 5.35 -11.63 -9.07
N LEU A 93 4.42 -11.92 -8.16
CA LEU A 93 4.20 -11.13 -6.95
C LEU A 93 5.32 -11.26 -5.91
N LYS A 94 6.05 -12.38 -5.86
CA LYS A 94 7.24 -12.54 -5.00
C LYS A 94 8.48 -11.75 -5.48
N LYS A 95 8.44 -11.19 -6.69
CA LYS A 95 9.54 -10.40 -7.27
C LYS A 95 9.41 -8.89 -7.05
N PHE A 96 8.25 -8.42 -6.58
CA PHE A 96 8.00 -7.03 -6.18
C PHE A 96 7.96 -6.94 -4.65
#